data_AF-A0A3A9BBV8-F1
#
_entry.id   AF-A0A3A9BBV8-F1
#
_cell.length_a   1.000
_cell.length_b   1.000
_cell.length_c   1.000
_cell.angle_alpha   90.00
_cell.angle_beta   90.00
_cell.angle_gamma   90.00
#
_symmetry.space_group_name_H-M   'P 1'
#
loop_
_entity.id
_entity.type
_entity.pdbx_description
1 polymer ?
#
loop_
_entity_poly.entity_id
_entity_poly.type
_entity_poly.pdbx_seq_one_letter_code
_entity_poly.pdbx_strand_id
1 'polypeptide(L)'
;MVMKRKACMALFVSVLVSGALIGLPGCSSNAETTELAQTGKSQEAPKVTVNKTELADLIEEAKKVETKNYTTASTQELNDALDAAKKISTNREATQEEVDEATANLQKALDGIVLAEPDMTELSALLDEAQAIDTSLYKEGVDKLEERIESAQKTLDSESPTITEVEQKTAWLQNAIDELVMKEQPVRISGSGDDMIEIPSSTLSLLTITYTGPSNFVVKSLTESMDSIDLMVNTIGDYHGTLLMLTKNNKNPYYLEINASGNWDIDFQPIESASVAENGATFSGDDVVFLPAQDAKKLNINYSGDHNFVVRGASLSTGKLDLLVNEIGSYSGSVPNRSYAMLLVESSGEWSVSW
;
A
#
# COMPACT_ATOMS: atom_id res chain seq x y z
N MET A 1 3.55 -44.33 -35.98
CA MET A 1 3.08 -42.99 -35.58
C MET A 1 4.23 -42.01 -35.82
N VAL A 2 4.37 -41.18 -36.87
CA VAL A 2 3.45 -40.50 -37.81
C VAL A 2 2.35 -39.78 -37.03
N MET A 3 2.24 -38.45 -36.96
CA MET A 3 2.32 -37.38 -37.99
C MET A 3 3.07 -36.15 -37.41
N LYS A 4 4.04 -35.46 -38.05
CA LYS A 4 4.04 -34.59 -39.26
C LYS A 4 3.05 -33.40 -39.17
N ARG A 5 3.56 -32.18 -38.92
CA ARG A 5 3.95 -31.09 -39.90
C ARG A 5 2.71 -30.26 -40.33
N LYS A 6 2.69 -28.94 -40.59
CA LYS A 6 3.65 -27.91 -41.06
C LYS A 6 2.85 -26.57 -41.03
N ALA A 7 3.41 -25.43 -40.61
CA ALA A 7 4.15 -24.42 -41.40
C ALA A 7 3.32 -23.56 -42.39
N CYS A 8 3.30 -22.27 -42.05
CA CYS A 8 3.18 -21.03 -42.83
C CYS A 8 3.55 -21.12 -44.33
N MET A 9 2.78 -20.47 -45.22
CA MET A 9 3.28 -19.89 -46.47
C MET A 9 2.24 -18.96 -47.14
N ALA A 10 2.67 -17.73 -47.46
CA ALA A 10 1.99 -16.77 -48.33
C ALA A 10 2.07 -17.18 -49.82
N LEU A 11 1.13 -16.72 -50.67
CA LEU A 11 1.43 -15.96 -51.90
C LEU A 11 0.16 -15.62 -52.74
N PHE A 12 0.13 -14.36 -53.18
CA PHE A 12 -0.40 -13.75 -54.42
C PHE A 12 -1.05 -14.65 -55.49
N VAL A 13 -2.19 -14.17 -56.05
CA VAL A 13 -2.64 -14.52 -57.42
C VAL A 13 -2.95 -13.25 -58.21
N SER A 14 -2.26 -13.10 -59.34
CA SER A 14 -2.44 -12.09 -60.38
C SER A 14 -3.35 -12.63 -61.50
N VAL A 15 -4.17 -11.75 -62.05
CA VAL A 15 -5.07 -11.94 -63.19
C VAL A 15 -4.30 -12.03 -64.52
N LEU A 16 -4.80 -12.83 -65.48
CA LEU A 16 -4.54 -12.67 -66.92
C LEU A 16 -5.72 -13.20 -67.78
N VAL A 17 -5.95 -12.49 -68.89
CA VAL A 17 -7.11 -12.51 -69.81
C VAL A 17 -6.76 -13.21 -71.14
N SER A 18 -7.81 -13.56 -71.92
CA SER A 18 -7.85 -13.80 -73.39
C SER A 18 -7.65 -15.25 -73.83
N GLY A 19 -8.30 -15.85 -74.85
CA GLY A 19 -9.29 -15.43 -75.85
C GLY A 19 -9.37 -16.50 -76.98
N ALA A 20 -10.56 -16.67 -77.57
CA ALA A 20 -10.86 -17.05 -78.97
C ALA A 20 -10.54 -18.46 -79.60
N LEU A 21 -11.63 -19.15 -79.99
CA LEU A 21 -12.02 -19.65 -81.35
C LEU A 21 -11.45 -20.95 -82.01
N ILE A 22 -12.41 -21.70 -82.62
CA ILE A 22 -12.40 -22.56 -83.85
C ILE A 22 -12.32 -24.09 -83.70
N GLY A 23 -13.31 -24.79 -84.32
CA GLY A 23 -13.08 -26.10 -84.98
C GLY A 23 -14.15 -27.20 -84.83
N LEU A 24 -15.08 -27.31 -85.80
CA LEU A 24 -15.98 -28.46 -86.10
C LEU A 24 -15.20 -29.65 -86.76
N PRO A 25 -15.80 -30.79 -87.21
CA PRO A 25 -17.00 -31.57 -86.84
C PRO A 25 -16.75 -33.12 -86.77
N GLY A 26 -17.74 -33.95 -86.39
CA GLY A 26 -17.69 -35.40 -86.75
C GLY A 26 -18.66 -36.39 -86.09
N CYS A 27 -19.78 -36.67 -86.80
CA CYS A 27 -20.50 -37.95 -86.98
C CYS A 27 -20.96 -38.79 -85.76
N SER A 28 -22.28 -38.93 -85.54
CA SER A 28 -23.19 -39.98 -86.10
C SER A 28 -23.30 -41.17 -85.10
N SER A 29 -24.46 -41.67 -84.67
CA SER A 29 -25.72 -41.89 -85.38
C SER A 29 -26.91 -42.10 -84.42
N ASN A 30 -28.10 -41.65 -84.86
CA ASN A 30 -29.42 -42.33 -84.85
C ASN A 30 -29.99 -42.93 -83.54
N ALA A 31 -31.29 -42.85 -83.23
CA ALA A 31 -32.45 -42.22 -83.85
C ALA A 31 -33.66 -42.33 -82.87
N GLU A 32 -34.79 -41.76 -83.29
CA GLU A 32 -36.17 -41.92 -82.78
C GLU A 32 -36.55 -41.05 -81.57
N THR A 33 -37.70 -40.38 -81.50
CA THR A 33 -38.82 -40.16 -82.43
C THR A 33 -39.61 -38.95 -81.93
N THR A 34 -40.12 -38.16 -82.87
CA THR A 34 -41.40 -37.42 -82.88
C THR A 34 -41.80 -36.42 -81.77
N GLU A 35 -42.02 -35.20 -82.26
CA GLU A 35 -43.12 -34.27 -81.99
C GLU A 35 -42.96 -33.09 -81.00
N LEU A 36 -43.15 -31.92 -81.61
CA LEU A 36 -43.03 -30.56 -81.10
C LEU A 36 -44.31 -30.15 -80.37
N ALA A 37 -44.14 -29.74 -79.11
CA ALA A 37 -44.96 -28.67 -78.53
C ALA A 37 -44.09 -27.89 -77.54
N GLN A 38 -43.43 -26.84 -78.04
CA GLN A 38 -42.93 -25.75 -77.20
C GLN A 38 -44.12 -24.86 -76.82
N THR A 39 -44.43 -24.79 -75.53
CA THR A 39 -44.92 -23.57 -74.90
C THR A 39 -44.19 -23.38 -73.56
N GLY A 40 -43.68 -22.16 -73.36
CA GLY A 40 -42.54 -21.83 -72.53
C GLY A 40 -42.62 -22.21 -71.05
N LYS A 41 -41.53 -22.81 -70.55
CA LYS A 41 -41.11 -22.67 -69.15
C LYS A 41 -40.15 -21.50 -69.06
N SER A 42 -40.55 -20.45 -68.35
CA SER A 42 -39.64 -19.48 -67.77
C SER A 42 -38.59 -20.24 -66.96
N GLN A 43 -37.34 -20.25 -67.40
CA GLN A 43 -36.22 -20.67 -66.55
C GLN A 43 -36.02 -19.57 -65.52
N GLU A 44 -36.51 -19.82 -64.30
CA GLU A 44 -36.09 -19.07 -63.12
C GLU A 44 -34.57 -19.30 -62.98
N ALA A 45 -33.80 -18.22 -63.16
CA ALA A 45 -32.35 -18.21 -63.00
C ALA A 45 -31.98 -18.82 -61.63
N PRO A 46 -30.85 -19.54 -61.50
CA PRO A 46 -30.43 -20.06 -60.21
C PRO A 46 -30.34 -18.88 -59.24
N LYS A 47 -31.15 -18.93 -58.18
CA LYS A 47 -31.14 -17.93 -57.11
C LYS A 47 -29.79 -18.03 -56.43
N VAL A 48 -28.83 -17.22 -56.87
CA VAL A 48 -27.50 -17.11 -56.26
C VAL A 48 -27.71 -16.72 -54.80
N THR A 49 -27.38 -17.63 -53.89
CA THR A 49 -27.48 -17.39 -52.45
C THR A 49 -26.21 -16.72 -51.96
N VAL A 50 -26.34 -15.53 -51.39
CA VAL A 50 -25.20 -14.75 -50.85
C VAL A 50 -24.74 -15.36 -49.53
N ASN A 51 -23.43 -15.65 -49.42
CA ASN A 51 -22.80 -16.20 -48.23
C ASN A 51 -22.30 -15.08 -47.32
N LYS A 52 -22.70 -15.10 -46.04
CA LYS A 52 -22.38 -14.08 -45.03
C LYS A 52 -21.67 -14.63 -43.79
N THR A 53 -21.25 -15.89 -43.81
CA THR A 53 -20.70 -16.56 -42.63
C THR A 53 -19.45 -15.85 -42.11
N GLU A 54 -18.48 -15.54 -42.97
CA GLU A 54 -17.24 -14.87 -42.58
C GLU A 54 -17.49 -13.46 -42.00
N LEU A 55 -18.37 -12.69 -42.64
CA LEU A 55 -18.80 -11.39 -42.14
C LEU A 55 -19.42 -11.49 -40.74
N ALA A 56 -20.24 -12.52 -40.49
CA ALA A 56 -20.85 -12.73 -39.19
C ALA A 56 -19.80 -13.10 -38.12
N ASP A 57 -18.83 -13.94 -38.47
CA ASP A 57 -17.75 -14.34 -37.56
C ASP A 57 -16.87 -13.14 -37.16
N LEU A 58 -16.47 -12.29 -38.12
CA LEU A 58 -15.69 -11.08 -37.85
C LEU A 58 -16.45 -10.04 -37.02
N ILE A 59 -17.77 -9.93 -37.22
CA ILE A 59 -18.61 -9.08 -36.37
C ILE A 59 -18.55 -9.53 -34.90
N GLU A 60 -18.57 -10.85 -34.65
CA GLU A 60 -18.46 -11.39 -33.30
C GLU A 60 -17.05 -11.26 -32.71
N GLU A 61 -16.01 -11.26 -33.54
CA GLU A 61 -14.63 -10.97 -33.11
C GLU A 61 -14.45 -9.48 -32.75
N ALA A 62 -14.86 -8.57 -33.63
CA ALA A 62 -14.77 -7.12 -33.40
C ALA A 62 -15.51 -6.66 -32.13
N LYS A 63 -16.62 -7.31 -31.77
CA LYS A 63 -17.34 -7.02 -30.52
C LYS A 63 -16.55 -7.35 -29.25
N LYS A 64 -15.54 -8.21 -29.33
CA LYS A 64 -14.73 -8.64 -28.18
C LYS A 64 -13.54 -7.71 -27.93
N VAL A 65 -13.26 -6.77 -28.84
CA VAL A 65 -12.14 -5.84 -28.71
C VAL A 65 -12.43 -4.84 -27.59
N GLU A 66 -11.63 -4.88 -26.52
CA GLU A 66 -11.67 -3.91 -25.44
C GLU A 66 -10.97 -2.62 -25.86
N THR A 67 -11.72 -1.54 -26.07
CA THR A 67 -11.21 -0.31 -26.68
C THR A 67 -10.38 0.58 -25.74
N LYS A 68 -10.36 0.31 -24.44
CA LYS A 68 -9.71 1.15 -23.41
C LYS A 68 -8.23 1.43 -23.71
N ASN A 69 -7.51 0.44 -24.22
CA ASN A 69 -6.06 0.52 -24.40
C ASN A 69 -5.64 1.01 -25.80
N TYR A 70 -6.58 1.47 -26.61
CA TYR A 70 -6.34 1.80 -28.01
C TYR A 70 -6.69 3.25 -28.30
N THR A 71 -6.09 3.80 -29.37
CA THR A 71 -6.33 5.19 -29.76
C THR A 71 -7.79 5.42 -30.14
N THR A 72 -8.29 6.63 -29.85
CA THR A 72 -9.64 7.03 -30.25
C THR A 72 -9.84 6.94 -31.77
N ALA A 73 -8.81 7.25 -32.57
CA ALA A 73 -8.89 7.18 -34.02
C ALA A 73 -9.07 5.74 -34.52
N SER A 74 -8.22 4.80 -34.11
CA SER A 74 -8.30 3.42 -34.60
C SER A 74 -9.55 2.69 -34.09
N THR A 75 -10.02 3.02 -32.88
CA THR A 75 -11.27 2.46 -32.33
C THR A 75 -12.50 3.03 -33.03
N GLN A 76 -12.48 4.31 -33.43
CA GLN A 76 -13.54 4.90 -34.25
C GLN A 76 -13.63 4.22 -35.62
N GLU A 77 -12.49 3.97 -36.29
CA GLU A 77 -12.47 3.25 -37.56
C GLU A 77 -13.01 1.81 -37.45
N LEU A 78 -12.65 1.10 -36.37
CA LEU A 78 -13.22 -0.22 -36.06
C LEU A 78 -14.74 -0.17 -35.85
N ASN A 79 -15.23 0.81 -35.08
CA ASN A 79 -16.66 0.97 -34.82
C ASN A 79 -17.44 1.30 -36.10
N ASP A 80 -16.93 2.18 -36.95
CA ASP A 80 -17.56 2.54 -38.22
C ASP A 80 -17.64 1.35 -39.18
N ALA A 81 -16.54 0.58 -39.30
CA ALA A 81 -16.50 -0.64 -40.11
C ALA A 81 -17.43 -1.73 -39.56
N LEU A 82 -17.48 -1.90 -38.24
CA LEU A 82 -18.37 -2.84 -37.56
C LEU A 82 -19.85 -2.48 -37.79
N ASP A 83 -20.21 -1.21 -37.76
CA ASP A 83 -21.58 -0.76 -38.02
C ASP A 83 -21.98 -0.90 -39.49
N ALA A 84 -21.06 -0.67 -40.43
CA ALA A 84 -21.27 -0.98 -41.84
C ALA A 84 -21.47 -2.49 -42.07
N ALA A 85 -20.62 -3.33 -41.47
CA ALA A 85 -20.70 -4.78 -41.54
C ALA A 85 -22.04 -5.32 -41.00
N LYS A 86 -22.53 -4.81 -39.86
CA LYS A 86 -23.84 -5.18 -39.30
C LYS A 86 -25.00 -4.84 -40.25
N LYS A 87 -24.95 -3.67 -40.90
CA LYS A 87 -25.98 -3.27 -41.88
C LYS A 87 -26.00 -4.22 -43.08
N ILE A 88 -24.84 -4.53 -43.64
CA ILE A 88 -24.73 -5.48 -44.78
C ILE A 88 -25.15 -6.89 -44.37
N SER A 89 -24.77 -7.34 -43.17
CA SER A 89 -25.13 -8.67 -42.65
C SER A 89 -26.65 -8.89 -42.59
N THR A 90 -27.40 -7.85 -42.20
CA THR A 90 -28.87 -7.91 -42.09
C THR A 90 -29.63 -7.55 -43.37
N ASN A 91 -28.97 -6.95 -44.38
CA ASN A 91 -29.59 -6.59 -45.65
C ASN A 91 -29.93 -7.83 -46.50
N ARG A 92 -31.22 -8.06 -46.79
CA ARG A 92 -31.69 -9.22 -47.58
C ARG A 92 -31.37 -9.12 -49.08
N GLU A 93 -31.07 -7.92 -49.56
CA GLU A 93 -30.77 -7.63 -50.96
C GLU A 93 -29.27 -7.43 -51.22
N ALA A 94 -28.43 -7.54 -50.17
CA ALA A 94 -26.99 -7.40 -50.31
C ALA A 94 -26.44 -8.42 -51.32
N THR A 95 -25.57 -7.96 -52.20
CA THR A 95 -24.81 -8.74 -53.18
C THR A 95 -23.60 -9.40 -52.51
N GLN A 96 -23.02 -10.41 -53.16
CA GLN A 96 -21.79 -11.04 -52.65
C GLN A 96 -20.64 -10.03 -52.62
N GLU A 97 -20.56 -9.15 -53.62
CA GLU A 97 -19.53 -8.10 -53.69
C GLU A 97 -19.64 -7.13 -52.49
N GLU A 98 -20.84 -6.69 -52.13
CA GLU A 98 -21.06 -5.85 -50.94
C GLU A 98 -20.70 -6.57 -49.63
N VAL A 99 -20.95 -7.88 -49.54
CA VAL A 99 -20.57 -8.69 -48.37
C VAL A 99 -19.06 -8.85 -48.29
N ASP A 100 -18.41 -9.15 -49.41
CA ASP A 100 -16.95 -9.33 -49.48
C ASP A 100 -16.24 -8.00 -49.16
N GLU A 101 -16.77 -6.87 -49.65
CA GLU A 101 -16.25 -5.54 -49.32
C GLU A 101 -16.41 -5.20 -47.83
N ALA A 102 -17.58 -5.46 -47.25
CA ALA A 102 -17.81 -5.24 -45.81
C ALA A 102 -16.90 -6.12 -44.94
N THR A 103 -16.66 -7.37 -45.38
CA THR A 103 -15.75 -8.32 -44.72
C THR A 103 -14.31 -7.80 -44.76
N ALA A 104 -13.82 -7.39 -45.93
CA ALA A 104 -12.48 -6.85 -46.11
C ALA A 104 -12.26 -5.55 -45.30
N ASN A 105 -13.26 -4.66 -45.27
CA ASN A 105 -13.19 -3.42 -44.51
C ASN A 105 -13.17 -3.66 -42.99
N LEU A 106 -13.99 -4.60 -42.49
CA LEU A 106 -13.97 -4.95 -41.07
C LEU A 106 -12.66 -5.63 -40.66
N GLN A 107 -12.15 -6.56 -41.48
CA GLN A 107 -10.84 -7.18 -41.24
C GLN A 107 -9.73 -6.13 -41.21
N LYS A 108 -9.72 -5.20 -42.16
CA LYS A 108 -8.72 -4.11 -42.19
C LYS A 108 -8.79 -3.24 -40.94
N ALA A 109 -9.98 -2.95 -40.42
CA ALA A 109 -10.14 -2.15 -39.21
C ALA A 109 -9.73 -2.91 -37.94
N LEU A 110 -9.97 -4.22 -37.89
CA LEU A 110 -9.44 -5.12 -36.85
C LEU A 110 -7.91 -5.16 -36.86
N ASP A 111 -7.29 -5.28 -38.04
CA ASP A 111 -5.84 -5.29 -38.20
C ASP A 111 -5.21 -3.90 -37.95
N GLY A 112 -5.99 -2.83 -38.14
CA GLY A 112 -5.57 -1.43 -38.06
C GLY A 112 -5.67 -0.81 -36.67
N ILE A 113 -5.96 -1.60 -35.64
CA ILE A 113 -6.06 -1.10 -34.27
C ILE A 113 -4.69 -0.69 -33.70
N VAL A 114 -4.62 0.49 -33.07
CA VAL A 114 -3.37 1.08 -32.56
C VAL A 114 -3.47 1.30 -31.06
N LEU A 115 -2.46 0.87 -30.30
CA LEU A 115 -2.38 1.10 -28.85
C LEU A 115 -2.29 2.60 -28.55
N ALA A 116 -3.00 3.02 -27.51
CA ALA A 116 -2.83 4.36 -26.98
C ALA A 116 -1.58 4.44 -26.10
N GLU A 117 -0.89 5.57 -26.18
CA GLU A 117 0.18 5.89 -25.25
C GLU A 117 -0.41 6.11 -23.85
N PRO A 118 0.19 5.54 -22.79
CA PRO A 118 -0.27 5.77 -21.43
C PRO A 118 -0.04 7.22 -20.98
N ASP A 119 -0.97 7.74 -20.18
CA ASP A 119 -0.77 9.01 -19.47
C ASP A 119 0.03 8.76 -18.19
N MET A 120 1.19 9.40 -18.08
CA MET A 120 2.12 9.26 -16.95
C MET A 120 2.00 10.34 -15.90
N THR A 121 1.13 11.32 -16.14
CA THR A 121 1.07 12.55 -15.33
C THR A 121 0.76 12.23 -13.87
N GLU A 122 -0.21 11.36 -13.61
CA GLU A 122 -0.61 10.98 -12.26
C GLU A 122 0.49 10.18 -11.53
N LEU A 123 1.08 9.18 -12.21
CA LEU A 123 2.15 8.37 -11.63
C LEU A 123 3.38 9.23 -11.29
N SER A 124 3.76 10.16 -12.17
CA SER A 124 4.88 11.08 -11.95
C SER A 124 4.61 12.02 -10.78
N ALA A 125 3.42 12.63 -10.71
CA ALA A 125 3.08 13.54 -9.62
C ALA A 125 3.05 12.83 -8.26
N LEU A 126 2.52 11.62 -8.23
CA LEU A 126 2.46 10.81 -7.01
C LEU A 126 3.84 10.33 -6.57
N LEU A 127 4.74 10.05 -7.52
CA LEU A 127 6.13 9.73 -7.22
C LEU A 127 6.85 10.91 -6.56
N ASP A 128 6.65 12.13 -7.08
CA ASP A 128 7.22 13.35 -6.48
C ASP A 128 6.68 13.58 -5.06
N GLU A 129 5.38 13.37 -4.84
CA GLU A 129 4.76 13.44 -3.51
C GLU A 129 5.37 12.40 -2.57
N ALA A 130 5.44 11.14 -3.00
CA ALA A 130 5.98 10.04 -2.20
C ALA A 130 7.44 10.28 -1.79
N GLN A 131 8.26 10.80 -2.71
CA GLN A 131 9.68 11.12 -2.45
C GLN A 131 9.86 12.32 -1.52
N ALA A 132 8.86 13.21 -1.42
CA ALA A 132 8.88 14.37 -0.54
C ALA A 132 8.44 14.06 0.90
N ILE A 133 7.90 12.86 1.17
CA ILE A 133 7.45 12.46 2.51
C ILE A 133 8.66 12.35 3.44
N ASP A 134 8.61 13.05 4.57
CA ASP A 134 9.58 12.87 5.66
C ASP A 134 9.28 11.56 6.40
N THR A 135 9.91 10.48 5.93
CA THR A 135 9.73 9.13 6.47
C THR A 135 10.17 9.01 7.92
N SER A 136 10.96 9.96 8.45
CA SER A 136 11.37 9.96 9.86
C SER A 136 10.19 10.16 10.82
N LEU A 137 9.07 10.70 10.34
CA LEU A 137 7.84 10.90 11.11
C LEU A 137 6.96 9.65 11.21
N TYR A 138 7.30 8.58 10.50
CA TYR A 138 6.46 7.38 10.41
C TYR A 138 7.15 6.18 11.05
N LYS A 139 6.35 5.30 11.66
CA LYS A 139 6.81 4.08 12.33
C LYS A 139 6.52 2.80 11.55
N GLU A 140 5.52 2.82 10.68
CA GLU A 140 5.14 1.68 9.84
C GLU A 140 4.89 2.13 8.40
N GLY A 141 5.07 1.21 7.45
CA GLY A 141 4.78 1.43 6.03
C GLY A 141 5.93 1.99 5.19
N VAL A 142 7.00 2.50 5.81
CA VAL A 142 8.15 3.12 5.10
C VAL A 142 8.81 2.14 4.13
N ASP A 143 9.14 0.92 4.56
CA ASP A 143 9.77 -0.08 3.68
C ASP A 143 8.91 -0.40 2.44
N LYS A 144 7.58 -0.45 2.61
CA LYS A 144 6.65 -0.67 1.49
C LYS A 144 6.63 0.53 0.56
N LEU A 145 6.62 1.75 1.10
CA LEU A 145 6.65 2.98 0.31
C LEU A 145 7.90 3.02 -0.56
N GLU A 146 9.07 2.72 0.00
CA GLU A 146 10.35 2.69 -0.73
C GLU A 146 10.33 1.69 -1.89
N GLU A 147 9.82 0.46 -1.65
CA GLU A 147 9.65 -0.56 -2.71
C GLU A 147 8.73 -0.05 -3.84
N ARG A 148 7.65 0.67 -3.50
CA ARG A 148 6.69 1.18 -4.49
C ARG A 148 7.20 2.40 -5.24
N ILE A 149 7.99 3.27 -4.60
CA ILE A 149 8.72 4.35 -5.26
C ILE A 149 9.66 3.77 -6.33
N GLU A 150 10.46 2.75 -6.00
CA GLU A 150 11.36 2.11 -6.98
C GLU A 150 10.57 1.49 -8.14
N SER A 151 9.48 0.78 -7.83
CA SER A 151 8.65 0.17 -8.87
C SER A 151 7.94 1.20 -9.76
N ALA A 152 7.54 2.35 -9.21
CA ALA A 152 6.94 3.44 -9.97
C ALA A 152 7.97 4.11 -10.89
N GLN A 153 9.16 4.42 -10.37
CA GLN A 153 10.26 4.98 -11.16
C GLN A 153 10.63 4.07 -12.34
N LYS A 154 10.75 2.76 -12.10
CA LYS A 154 11.03 1.78 -13.15
C LYS A 154 9.97 1.78 -14.27
N THR A 155 8.72 2.07 -13.93
CA THR A 155 7.62 2.14 -14.92
C THR A 155 7.72 3.41 -15.76
N LEU A 156 8.11 4.54 -15.16
CA LEU A 156 8.37 5.80 -15.85
C LEU A 156 9.60 5.73 -16.77
N ASP A 157 10.62 4.96 -16.38
CA ASP A 157 11.85 4.76 -17.16
C ASP A 157 11.69 3.71 -18.29
N SER A 158 10.54 3.04 -18.36
CA SER A 158 10.26 2.02 -19.38
C SER A 158 10.05 2.67 -20.76
N GLU A 159 10.60 2.07 -21.82
CA GLU A 159 10.47 2.60 -23.20
C GLU A 159 9.04 2.47 -23.75
N SER A 160 8.25 1.53 -23.25
CA SER A 160 6.89 1.25 -23.75
C SER A 160 6.00 0.59 -22.68
N PRO A 161 5.73 1.27 -21.55
CA PRO A 161 4.83 0.77 -20.52
C PRO A 161 3.40 0.68 -21.03
N THR A 162 2.60 -0.23 -20.47
CA THR A 162 1.18 -0.37 -20.85
C THR A 162 0.28 0.49 -19.96
N ILE A 163 -0.88 0.91 -20.48
CA ILE A 163 -1.89 1.66 -19.68
C ILE A 163 -2.22 0.93 -18.38
N THR A 164 -2.49 -0.38 -18.44
CA THR A 164 -2.79 -1.20 -17.26
C THR A 164 -1.64 -1.25 -16.26
N GLU A 165 -0.40 -1.31 -16.73
CA GLU A 165 0.77 -1.31 -15.85
C GLU A 165 0.88 0.02 -15.11
N VAL A 166 0.73 1.15 -15.81
CA VAL A 166 0.76 2.48 -15.21
C VAL A 166 -0.34 2.63 -14.16
N GLU A 167 -1.58 2.29 -14.50
CA GLU A 167 -2.72 2.35 -13.56
C GLU A 167 -2.49 1.50 -12.30
N GLN A 168 -1.97 0.28 -12.47
CA GLN A 168 -1.68 -0.61 -11.34
C GLN A 168 -0.59 -0.02 -10.43
N LYS A 169 0.46 0.57 -11.03
CA LYS A 169 1.58 1.14 -10.27
C LYS A 169 1.19 2.42 -9.56
N THR A 170 0.36 3.26 -10.18
CA THR A 170 -0.24 4.42 -9.52
C THR A 170 -1.04 3.99 -8.29
N ALA A 171 -1.95 3.02 -8.45
CA ALA A 171 -2.77 2.53 -7.33
C ALA A 171 -1.93 1.90 -6.21
N TRP A 172 -0.87 1.16 -6.55
CA TRP A 172 0.04 0.57 -5.56
C TRP A 172 0.83 1.61 -4.79
N LEU A 173 1.34 2.65 -5.47
CA LEU A 173 2.05 3.74 -4.80
C LEU A 173 1.10 4.53 -3.88
N GLN A 174 -0.11 4.83 -4.35
CA GLN A 174 -1.11 5.53 -3.54
C GLN A 174 -1.45 4.74 -2.27
N ASN A 175 -1.71 3.45 -2.40
CA ASN A 175 -1.99 2.60 -1.24
C ASN A 175 -0.81 2.54 -0.26
N ALA A 176 0.44 2.57 -0.74
CA ALA A 176 1.61 2.60 0.15
C ALA A 176 1.69 3.91 0.94
N ILE A 177 1.32 5.05 0.33
CA ILE A 177 1.22 6.34 1.03
C ILE A 177 0.10 6.29 2.08
N ASP A 178 -1.06 5.75 1.73
CA ASP A 178 -2.23 5.67 2.63
C ASP A 178 -1.99 4.72 3.83
N GLU A 179 -1.10 3.74 3.69
CA GLU A 179 -0.75 2.77 4.74
C GLU A 179 0.30 3.28 5.73
N LEU A 180 0.86 4.48 5.52
CA LEU A 180 1.85 5.04 6.43
C LEU A 180 1.26 5.34 7.81
N VAL A 181 1.94 4.90 8.86
CA VAL A 181 1.52 5.16 10.25
C VAL A 181 2.48 6.14 10.91
N MET A 182 1.99 7.32 11.29
CA MET A 182 2.79 8.34 11.98
C MET A 182 3.23 7.87 13.36
N LYS A 183 4.41 8.33 13.78
CA LYS A 183 4.88 8.27 15.15
C LYS A 183 4.02 9.17 16.02
N GLU A 184 3.72 8.68 17.22
CA GLU A 184 3.08 9.46 18.26
C GLU A 184 3.95 10.68 18.61
N GLN A 185 3.34 11.87 18.58
CA GLN A 185 4.01 13.12 18.92
C GLN A 185 3.88 13.41 20.42
N PRO A 186 4.91 13.96 21.06
CA PRO A 186 4.83 14.35 22.46
C PRO A 186 3.84 15.49 22.66
N VAL A 187 3.17 15.51 23.82
CA VAL A 187 2.21 16.55 24.21
C VAL A 187 2.68 17.18 25.52
N ARG A 188 2.89 18.50 25.52
CA ARG A 188 3.19 19.25 26.74
C ARG A 188 1.93 19.86 27.33
N ILE A 189 1.74 19.68 28.63
CA ILE A 189 0.72 20.37 29.41
C ILE A 189 1.43 21.12 30.54
N SER A 190 1.09 22.41 30.70
CA SER A 190 1.70 23.29 31.69
C SER A 190 0.61 23.90 32.58
N GLY A 191 0.95 24.15 33.83
CA GLY A 191 0.05 24.81 34.77
C GLY A 191 0.76 25.32 36.01
N SER A 192 -0.03 25.74 36.99
CA SER A 192 0.47 26.26 38.27
C SER A 192 -0.53 26.01 39.37
N GLY A 193 -0.06 25.70 40.57
CA GLY A 193 -0.96 25.37 41.67
C GLY A 193 -1.56 23.96 41.52
N ASP A 194 -2.56 23.67 42.36
CA ASP A 194 -3.32 22.42 42.28
C ASP A 194 -4.13 22.37 40.97
N ASP A 195 -4.16 21.20 40.33
CA ASP A 195 -4.93 20.96 39.11
C ASP A 195 -5.27 19.48 38.92
N MET A 196 -6.17 19.18 37.99
CA MET A 196 -6.44 17.83 37.53
C MET A 196 -6.55 17.83 36.01
N ILE A 197 -5.67 17.08 35.36
CA ILE A 197 -5.58 17.02 33.90
C ILE A 197 -5.92 15.63 33.38
N GLU A 198 -6.56 15.58 32.22
CA GLU A 198 -6.76 14.34 31.47
C GLU A 198 -5.48 13.97 30.73
N ILE A 199 -5.17 12.67 30.69
CA ILE A 199 -4.05 12.15 29.93
C ILE A 199 -4.40 12.23 28.43
N PRO A 200 -3.59 12.91 27.59
CA PRO A 200 -3.96 13.25 26.22
C PRO A 200 -4.09 12.03 25.30
N SER A 201 -3.36 10.94 25.59
CA SER A 201 -3.46 9.68 24.85
C SER A 201 -2.94 8.53 25.71
N SER A 202 -3.60 7.38 25.63
CA SER A 202 -3.14 6.14 26.29
C SER A 202 -1.85 5.57 25.67
N THR A 203 -1.44 6.05 24.49
CA THR A 203 -0.17 5.66 23.85
C THR A 203 1.04 6.44 24.37
N LEU A 204 0.83 7.58 25.02
CA LEU A 204 1.88 8.42 25.60
C LEU A 204 2.08 8.04 27.08
N SER A 205 2.95 7.06 27.34
CA SER A 205 3.12 6.47 28.68
C SER A 205 4.33 6.99 29.46
N LEU A 206 5.23 7.73 28.82
CA LEU A 206 6.40 8.32 29.46
C LEU A 206 6.12 9.78 29.83
N LEU A 207 6.41 10.20 31.06
CA LEU A 207 6.16 11.55 31.54
C LEU A 207 7.47 12.16 31.99
N THR A 208 7.89 13.25 31.35
CA THR A 208 8.90 14.12 31.93
C THR A 208 8.19 15.23 32.69
N ILE A 209 8.33 15.25 34.01
CA ILE A 209 7.68 16.23 34.87
C ILE A 209 8.72 17.20 35.39
N THR A 210 8.45 18.48 35.25
CA THR A 210 9.22 19.56 35.88
C THR A 210 8.30 20.36 36.78
N TYR A 211 8.75 20.61 38.00
CA TYR A 211 8.07 21.50 38.95
C TYR A 211 9.09 22.44 39.58
N THR A 212 8.69 23.71 39.74
CA THR A 212 9.50 24.73 40.40
C THR A 212 8.69 25.37 41.51
N GLY A 213 9.12 25.17 42.75
CA GLY A 213 8.42 25.72 43.91
C GLY A 213 8.94 25.21 45.25
N PRO A 214 8.78 25.97 46.34
CA PRO A 214 9.39 25.65 47.62
C PRO A 214 8.62 24.62 48.46
N SER A 215 7.36 24.34 48.11
CA SER A 215 6.47 23.51 48.92
C SER A 215 6.34 22.09 48.36
N ASN A 216 5.50 21.28 49.02
CA ASN A 216 5.18 19.94 48.58
C ASN A 216 4.62 19.94 47.14
N PHE A 217 5.08 18.99 46.35
CA PHE A 217 4.61 18.69 45.01
C PHE A 217 4.22 17.22 44.92
N VAL A 218 2.95 16.99 44.60
CA VAL A 218 2.34 15.67 44.55
C VAL A 218 1.68 15.46 43.20
N VAL A 219 1.97 14.32 42.58
CA VAL A 219 1.28 13.86 41.37
C VAL A 219 0.73 12.47 41.62
N LYS A 220 -0.57 12.28 41.40
CA LYS A 220 -1.23 10.98 41.48
C LYS A 220 -1.89 10.63 40.15
N SER A 221 -1.82 9.35 39.77
CA SER A 221 -2.65 8.84 38.68
C SER A 221 -4.00 8.36 39.21
N LEU A 222 -5.06 8.69 38.48
CA LEU A 222 -6.44 8.29 38.77
C LEU A 222 -7.05 7.53 37.59
N THR A 223 -8.03 6.68 37.86
CA THR A 223 -8.89 6.09 36.81
C THR A 223 -9.90 7.09 36.27
N GLU A 224 -10.61 6.74 35.20
CA GLU A 224 -11.73 7.53 34.66
C GLU A 224 -12.82 7.77 35.74
N SER A 225 -13.01 6.82 36.66
CA SER A 225 -13.94 6.92 37.78
C SER A 225 -13.39 7.66 38.99
N MET A 226 -12.24 8.34 38.86
CA MET A 226 -11.56 9.11 39.92
C MET A 226 -11.00 8.27 41.07
N ASP A 227 -10.83 6.96 40.89
CA ASP A 227 -10.12 6.15 41.88
C ASP A 227 -8.61 6.40 41.79
N SER A 228 -7.95 6.63 42.92
CA SER A 228 -6.48 6.68 42.96
C SER A 228 -5.85 5.34 42.59
N ILE A 229 -4.83 5.40 41.74
CA ILE A 229 -4.04 4.25 41.27
C ILE A 229 -2.66 4.28 41.91
N ASP A 230 -1.94 5.39 41.77
CA ASP A 230 -0.55 5.50 42.20
C ASP A 230 -0.19 6.91 42.68
N LEU A 231 0.69 7.00 43.67
CA LEU A 231 1.36 8.23 44.09
C LEU A 231 2.69 8.30 43.34
N MET A 232 2.69 9.00 42.21
CA MET A 232 3.81 9.00 41.25
C MET A 232 4.94 9.93 41.68
N VAL A 233 4.59 11.12 42.21
CA VAL A 233 5.54 12.08 42.75
C VAL A 233 5.06 12.53 44.12
N ASN A 234 5.99 12.64 45.08
CA ASN A 234 5.75 13.22 46.40
C ASN A 234 7.06 13.77 46.96
N THR A 235 7.32 15.05 46.72
CA THR A 235 8.60 15.69 47.06
C THR A 235 8.38 17.12 47.58
N ILE A 236 9.39 17.69 48.22
CA ILE A 236 9.39 19.10 48.66
C ILE A 236 10.50 19.83 47.93
N GLY A 237 10.17 20.99 47.35
CA GLY A 237 11.10 21.74 46.53
C GLY A 237 10.96 21.42 45.04
N ASP A 238 11.92 21.90 44.26
CA ASP A 238 11.94 21.67 42.82
C ASP A 238 12.00 20.18 42.49
N TYR A 239 11.38 19.79 41.37
CA TYR A 239 11.37 18.43 40.89
C TYR A 239 11.64 18.39 39.39
N HIS A 240 12.45 17.43 38.97
CA HIS A 240 12.63 17.07 37.58
C HIS A 240 12.87 15.56 37.52
N GLY A 241 12.04 14.85 36.77
CA GLY A 241 12.17 13.40 36.63
C GLY A 241 11.32 12.84 35.51
N THR A 242 11.73 11.68 35.02
CA THR A 242 11.03 10.92 34.00
C THR A 242 10.39 9.69 34.62
N LEU A 243 9.10 9.50 34.39
CA LEU A 243 8.28 8.46 35.00
C LEU A 243 7.54 7.65 33.93
N LEU A 244 7.29 6.38 34.21
CA LEU A 244 6.43 5.54 33.37
C LEU A 244 5.04 5.42 33.99
N MET A 245 4.00 5.78 33.24
CA MET A 245 2.62 5.47 33.59
C MET A 245 2.37 3.97 33.48
N LEU A 246 2.09 3.36 34.62
CA LEU A 246 1.87 1.93 34.73
C LEU A 246 0.40 1.63 35.03
N THR A 247 -0.13 0.61 34.36
CA THR A 247 -1.33 -0.09 34.81
C THR A 247 -1.01 -0.81 36.11
N LYS A 248 -1.73 -0.50 37.19
CA LYS A 248 -1.60 -1.19 38.49
C LYS A 248 -2.94 -1.78 38.90
N ASN A 249 -2.93 -3.02 39.41
CA ASN A 249 -4.15 -3.71 39.89
C ASN A 249 -5.30 -3.70 38.87
N ASN A 250 -5.00 -3.90 37.58
CA ASN A 250 -5.95 -3.82 36.46
C ASN A 250 -6.65 -2.45 36.30
N LYS A 251 -6.05 -1.37 36.85
CA LYS A 251 -6.51 0.00 36.69
C LYS A 251 -5.55 0.77 35.78
N ASN A 252 -6.10 1.38 34.74
CA ASN A 252 -5.34 2.22 33.80
C ASN A 252 -5.45 3.69 34.22
N PRO A 253 -4.33 4.44 34.22
CA PRO A 253 -4.34 5.89 34.37
C PRO A 253 -5.23 6.55 33.30
N TYR A 254 -6.05 7.51 33.72
CA TYR A 254 -6.86 8.37 32.86
C TYR A 254 -6.66 9.86 33.19
N TYR A 255 -6.56 10.20 34.48
CA TYR A 255 -6.26 11.56 34.94
C TYR A 255 -4.97 11.60 35.75
N LEU A 256 -4.35 12.78 35.80
CA LEU A 256 -3.37 13.14 36.81
C LEU A 256 -3.98 14.18 37.75
N GLU A 257 -3.99 13.88 39.05
CA GLU A 257 -4.23 14.87 40.11
C GLU A 257 -2.89 15.46 40.52
N ILE A 258 -2.78 16.78 40.46
CA ILE A 258 -1.58 17.56 40.75
C ILE A 258 -1.87 18.44 41.97
N ASN A 259 -1.05 18.33 43.01
CA ASN A 259 -1.06 19.29 44.12
C ASN A 259 0.28 20.01 44.16
N ALA A 260 0.26 21.32 43.97
CA ALA A 260 1.46 22.11 43.76
C ALA A 260 1.28 23.53 44.30
N SER A 261 2.39 24.16 44.70
CA SER A 261 2.39 25.58 45.11
C SER A 261 2.98 26.53 44.05
N GLY A 262 3.54 25.96 42.99
CA GLY A 262 4.31 26.64 41.96
C GLY A 262 3.98 26.13 40.57
N ASN A 263 4.82 26.48 39.59
CA ASN A 263 4.62 26.11 38.20
C ASN A 263 5.05 24.68 37.96
N TRP A 264 4.33 24.00 37.07
CA TRP A 264 4.67 22.66 36.63
C TRP A 264 4.46 22.51 35.13
N ASP A 265 5.21 21.59 34.57
CA ASP A 265 5.15 21.16 33.18
C ASP A 265 5.22 19.64 33.14
N ILE A 266 4.39 19.04 32.30
CA ILE A 266 4.37 17.60 32.06
C ILE A 266 4.43 17.37 30.55
N ASP A 267 5.53 16.79 30.09
CA ASP A 267 5.68 16.31 28.73
C ASP A 267 5.26 14.83 28.69
N PHE A 268 4.15 14.55 28.02
CA PHE A 268 3.67 13.20 27.73
C PHE A 268 4.32 12.71 26.43
N GLN A 269 5.02 11.59 26.48
CA GLN A 269 5.84 11.09 25.39
C GLN A 269 5.58 9.61 25.12
N PRO A 270 5.78 9.14 23.87
CA PRO A 270 5.77 7.71 23.58
C PRO A 270 6.95 7.02 24.31
N ILE A 271 6.78 5.75 24.68
CA ILE A 271 7.80 5.03 25.46
C ILE A 271 9.12 4.90 24.71
N GLU A 272 9.08 4.89 23.38
CA GLU A 272 10.22 4.85 22.46
C GLU A 272 11.14 6.07 22.59
N SER A 273 10.69 7.15 23.23
CA SER A 273 11.50 8.33 23.51
C SER A 273 12.37 8.21 24.76
N ALA A 274 12.19 7.15 25.56
CA ALA A 274 13.00 6.91 26.75
C ALA A 274 14.50 6.75 26.40
N SER A 275 15.36 7.25 27.27
CA SER A 275 16.82 7.22 27.06
C SER A 275 17.33 5.78 26.95
N VAL A 276 18.26 5.53 26.02
CA VAL A 276 18.94 4.25 25.92
C VAL A 276 20.24 4.31 26.73
N ALA A 277 20.38 3.45 27.73
CA ALA A 277 21.60 3.39 28.53
C ALA A 277 22.77 2.86 27.70
N GLU A 278 23.89 3.57 27.74
CA GLU A 278 25.20 3.06 27.32
C GLU A 278 25.91 2.38 28.51
N ASN A 279 26.92 1.54 28.23
CA ASN A 279 27.64 0.85 29.31
C ASN A 279 28.46 1.86 30.13
N GLY A 280 28.09 2.07 31.40
CA GLY A 280 28.68 3.09 32.26
C GLY A 280 27.97 4.45 32.20
N ALA A 281 26.80 4.54 31.56
CA ALA A 281 26.00 5.76 31.52
C ALA A 281 25.61 6.23 32.93
N THR A 282 25.53 7.55 33.08
CA THR A 282 25.13 8.24 34.31
C THR A 282 23.89 9.08 34.05
N PHE A 283 22.98 9.08 35.02
CA PHE A 283 21.69 9.75 35.01
C PHE A 283 21.48 10.46 36.35
N SER A 284 20.44 11.28 36.46
CA SER A 284 20.11 12.00 37.70
C SER A 284 18.61 12.10 37.87
N GLY A 285 18.16 12.00 39.13
CA GLY A 285 16.73 12.03 39.44
C GLY A 285 16.02 10.73 39.07
N ASP A 286 14.70 10.77 39.15
CA ASP A 286 13.85 9.69 38.65
C ASP A 286 14.01 9.57 37.13
N ASP A 287 14.18 8.35 36.64
CA ASP A 287 14.31 8.13 35.19
C ASP A 287 13.81 6.75 34.77
N VAL A 288 13.54 6.63 33.47
CA VAL A 288 13.13 5.41 32.80
C VAL A 288 14.06 5.22 31.61
N VAL A 289 14.90 4.18 31.66
CA VAL A 289 15.93 3.96 30.66
C VAL A 289 15.79 2.60 30.00
N PHE A 290 15.88 2.55 28.67
CA PHE A 290 16.07 1.31 27.93
C PHE A 290 17.45 0.71 28.22
N LEU A 291 17.48 -0.61 28.40
CA LEU A 291 18.66 -1.36 28.77
C LEU A 291 19.05 -2.32 27.63
N PRO A 292 20.01 -1.96 26.75
CA PRO A 292 20.49 -2.82 25.67
C PRO A 292 21.50 -3.87 26.18
N ALA A 293 21.21 -4.48 27.35
CA ALA A 293 22.11 -5.39 28.06
C ALA A 293 21.47 -6.75 28.36
N GLN A 294 20.44 -7.15 27.62
CA GLN A 294 19.59 -8.30 27.96
C GLN A 294 20.35 -9.64 28.04
N ASP A 295 21.49 -9.75 27.36
CA ASP A 295 22.37 -10.92 27.40
C ASP A 295 23.31 -10.95 28.62
N ALA A 296 23.63 -9.77 29.18
CA ALA A 296 24.47 -9.63 30.35
C ALA A 296 23.81 -10.29 31.57
N LYS A 297 24.62 -10.90 32.44
CA LYS A 297 24.12 -11.66 33.61
C LYS A 297 23.98 -10.82 34.87
N LYS A 298 24.62 -9.65 34.90
CA LYS A 298 24.59 -8.72 36.03
C LYS A 298 24.62 -7.29 35.54
N LEU A 299 24.11 -6.39 36.38
CA LEU A 299 24.28 -4.95 36.26
C LEU A 299 25.08 -4.47 37.46
N ASN A 300 26.04 -3.57 37.28
CA ASN A 300 26.65 -2.83 38.37
C ASN A 300 26.01 -1.45 38.40
N ILE A 301 25.44 -1.10 39.56
CA ILE A 301 24.68 0.13 39.77
C ILE A 301 25.36 0.91 40.89
N ASN A 302 25.55 2.20 40.66
CA ASN A 302 26.03 3.12 41.69
C ASN A 302 25.03 4.27 41.82
N TYR A 303 24.89 4.80 43.03
CA TYR A 303 24.09 5.96 43.33
C TYR A 303 24.80 6.80 44.40
N SER A 304 24.85 8.11 44.16
CA SER A 304 25.36 9.09 45.11
C SER A 304 24.21 9.99 45.57
N GLY A 305 23.78 9.78 46.80
CA GLY A 305 22.76 10.58 47.46
C GLY A 305 22.50 10.10 48.89
N ASP A 306 21.56 10.75 49.55
CA ASP A 306 21.20 10.55 50.96
C ASP A 306 19.73 10.14 51.18
N HIS A 307 18.92 10.15 50.12
CA HIS A 307 17.51 9.71 50.16
C HIS A 307 17.31 8.30 49.60
N ASN A 308 16.05 7.88 49.54
CA ASN A 308 15.64 6.59 48.98
C ASN A 308 16.09 6.45 47.52
N PHE A 309 16.63 5.28 47.20
CA PHE A 309 17.07 4.91 45.87
C PHE A 309 16.48 3.55 45.52
N VAL A 310 15.61 3.54 44.52
CA VAL A 310 14.89 2.34 44.10
C VAL A 310 15.17 2.08 42.64
N VAL A 311 15.55 0.86 42.31
CA VAL A 311 15.72 0.42 40.92
C VAL A 311 14.82 -0.78 40.69
N ARG A 312 13.99 -0.72 39.66
CA ARG A 312 13.18 -1.84 39.19
C ARG A 312 13.55 -2.21 37.76
N GLY A 313 13.74 -3.50 37.52
CA GLY A 313 13.95 -4.04 36.17
C GLY A 313 12.63 -4.46 35.54
N ALA A 314 12.35 -3.98 34.33
CA ALA A 314 11.15 -4.33 33.57
C ALA A 314 11.43 -5.45 32.55
N SER A 315 10.60 -6.49 32.56
CA SER A 315 10.64 -7.58 31.59
C SER A 315 9.49 -7.44 30.59
N LEU A 316 9.79 -7.17 29.31
CA LEU A 316 8.77 -7.04 28.27
C LEU A 316 8.03 -8.34 27.98
N SER A 317 8.70 -9.49 28.12
CA SER A 317 8.08 -10.81 27.86
C SER A 317 7.06 -11.22 28.91
N THR A 318 7.15 -10.68 30.13
CA THR A 318 6.27 -11.06 31.24
C THR A 318 5.44 -9.91 31.80
N GLY A 319 5.74 -8.66 31.42
CA GLY A 319 5.14 -7.46 32.00
C GLY A 319 5.50 -7.24 33.48
N LYS A 320 6.47 -7.98 34.02
CA LYS A 320 6.84 -7.90 35.45
C LYS A 320 7.86 -6.79 35.69
N LEU A 321 7.71 -6.16 36.86
CA LEU A 321 8.68 -5.25 37.45
C LEU A 321 9.31 -5.92 38.67
N ASP A 322 10.61 -6.21 38.58
CA ASP A 322 11.37 -6.81 39.66
C ASP A 322 12.12 -5.72 40.44
N LEU A 323 12.00 -5.72 41.76
CA LEU A 323 12.77 -4.84 42.63
C LEU A 323 14.22 -5.32 42.69
N LEU A 324 15.16 -4.48 42.22
CA LEU A 324 16.60 -4.78 42.16
C LEU A 324 17.38 -4.13 43.28
N VAL A 325 17.09 -2.85 43.53
CA VAL A 325 17.71 -2.03 44.59
C VAL A 325 16.60 -1.28 45.32
N ASN A 326 16.71 -1.19 46.65
CA ASN A 326 15.84 -0.39 47.50
C ASN A 326 16.62 -0.02 48.76
N GLU A 327 17.33 1.11 48.69
CA GLU A 327 18.31 1.51 49.70
C GLU A 327 18.09 2.97 50.08
N ILE A 328 18.48 3.33 51.30
CA ILE A 328 18.49 4.72 51.74
C ILE A 328 19.94 5.19 51.79
N GLY A 329 20.24 6.26 51.05
CA GLY A 329 21.59 6.78 50.92
C GLY A 329 22.39 6.09 49.79
N SER A 330 23.69 6.36 49.77
CA SER A 330 24.55 5.97 48.63
C SER A 330 24.61 4.46 48.45
N TYR A 331 24.60 4.01 47.20
CA TYR A 331 24.64 2.60 46.83
C TYR A 331 25.76 2.33 45.83
N SER A 332 26.40 1.17 45.95
CA SER A 332 27.38 0.68 44.97
C SER A 332 27.39 -0.85 45.03
N GLY A 333 26.85 -1.50 44.01
CA GLY A 333 26.70 -2.95 44.03
C GLY A 333 26.41 -3.57 42.66
N SER A 334 26.32 -4.90 42.65
CA SER A 334 25.91 -5.67 41.47
C SER A 334 24.61 -6.41 41.74
N VAL A 335 23.69 -6.37 40.79
CA VAL A 335 22.40 -7.07 40.83
C VAL A 335 22.28 -8.04 39.64
N PRO A 336 21.54 -9.17 39.77
CA PRO A 336 21.32 -10.06 38.65
C PRO A 336 20.50 -9.37 37.55
N ASN A 337 20.92 -9.51 36.29
CA ASN A 337 20.11 -9.09 35.15
C ASN A 337 19.32 -10.30 34.62
N ARG A 338 17.99 -10.22 34.64
CA ARG A 338 17.10 -11.28 34.15
C ARG A 338 16.57 -10.94 32.75
N SER A 339 17.46 -10.42 31.90
CA SER A 339 17.12 -9.90 30.57
C SER A 339 16.09 -8.78 30.63
N TYR A 340 16.28 -7.84 31.58
CA TYR A 340 15.45 -6.65 31.67
C TYR A 340 15.65 -5.79 30.43
N ALA A 341 14.56 -5.26 29.89
CA ALA A 341 14.59 -4.35 28.75
C ALA A 341 14.67 -2.88 29.18
N MET A 342 14.25 -2.58 30.41
CA MET A 342 14.27 -1.23 30.95
C MET A 342 14.59 -1.24 32.45
N LEU A 343 15.11 -0.12 32.93
CA LEU A 343 15.21 0.20 34.35
C LEU A 343 14.29 1.39 34.65
N LEU A 344 13.49 1.25 35.70
CA LEU A 344 12.72 2.34 36.29
C LEU A 344 13.42 2.70 37.60
N VAL A 345 13.91 3.92 37.69
CA VAL A 345 14.73 4.38 38.81
C VAL A 345 14.02 5.51 39.52
N GLU A 346 13.89 5.39 40.84
CA GLU A 346 13.52 6.48 41.73
C GLU A 346 14.79 6.93 42.46
N SER A 347 15.16 8.20 42.33
CA SER A 347 16.41 8.75 42.85
C SER A 347 16.31 10.24 43.11
N SER A 348 16.95 10.73 44.18
CA SER A 348 17.13 12.17 44.43
C SER A 348 18.44 12.75 43.89
N GLY A 349 19.30 11.90 43.32
CA GLY A 349 20.66 12.26 42.93
C GLY A 349 21.19 11.45 41.75
N GLU A 350 22.49 11.55 41.52
CA GLU A 350 23.15 10.91 40.39
C GLU A 350 23.30 9.41 40.59
N TRP A 351 23.02 8.63 39.55
CA TRP A 351 23.21 7.19 39.53
C TRP A 351 23.77 6.73 38.19
N SER A 352 24.44 5.59 38.18
CA SER A 352 25.04 5.00 36.97
C SER A 352 24.75 3.52 36.88
N VAL A 353 24.78 3.00 35.65
CA VAL A 353 24.63 1.57 35.35
C VAL A 353 25.67 1.10 34.35
N SER A 354 26.20 -0.10 34.58
CA SER A 354 27.14 -0.80 33.68
C SER A 354 26.87 -2.30 33.70
N TRP A 355 27.38 -3.04 32.70
CA TRP A 355 27.16 -4.49 32.58
C TRP A 355 28.34 -5.24 31.97
#